data_AF-A0A261GCG6-F1
#
_entry.id   AF-A0A261GCG6-F1
#
_cell.length_a   1.000
_cell.length_b   1.000
_cell.length_c   1.000
_cell.angle_alpha   90.00
_cell.angle_beta   90.00
_cell.angle_gamma   90.00
#
_symmetry.space_group_name_H-M   'P 1'
#
loop_
_entity.id
_entity.type
_entity.pdbx_description
1 polymer ?
#
loop_
_entity_poly.entity_id
_entity_poly.type
_entity_poly.pdbx_seq_one_letter_code
_entity_poly.pdbx_strand_id
1 'polypeptide(L)' 'MPGLYRISGFLVYFWANENDEPIHVHVARGRQSPSAAKFWILENGDV' A
#
# COMPACT_ATOMS: atom_id res chain seq x y z
N MET A 1 -8.19 1.93 6.15
CA MET A 1 -8.31 2.40 4.75
C MET A 1 -8.98 1.34 3.90
N PRO A 2 -9.78 1.71 2.87
CA PRO A 2 -10.38 0.73 1.97
C PRO A 2 -9.30 -0.02 1.19
N GLY A 3 -9.48 -1.33 1.02
CA GLY A 3 -8.61 -2.13 0.16
C GLY A 3 -8.85 -1.80 -1.31
N LEU A 4 -7.79 -1.62 -2.09
CA LEU A 4 -7.86 -1.34 -3.52
C LEU A 4 -8.20 -2.61 -4.30
N TYR A 5 -7.49 -3.69 -3.99
CA TYR A 5 -7.52 -4.89 -4.79
C TYR A 5 -7.03 -6.11 -4.00
N ARG A 6 -7.60 -7.29 -4.27
CA ARG A 6 -7.15 -8.56 -3.69
C ARG A 6 -6.76 -9.52 -4.80
N ILE A 7 -5.54 -10.05 -4.72
CA ILE A 7 -4.99 -10.98 -5.72
C ILE A 7 -4.15 -12.06 -5.03
N SER A 8 -4.41 -13.33 -5.35
CA SER A 8 -3.65 -14.48 -4.83
C SER A 8 -3.44 -14.50 -3.31
N GLY A 9 -4.42 -14.02 -2.54
CA GLY A 9 -4.33 -13.93 -1.08
C GLY A 9 -3.58 -12.72 -0.54
N PHE A 10 -3.09 -11.84 -1.41
CA PHE A 10 -2.54 -10.54 -1.07
C PHE A 10 -3.60 -9.45 -1.15
N LEU A 11 -3.47 -8.46 -0.27
CA LEU A 11 -4.24 -7.23 -0.23
C LEU A 11 -3.33 -6.09 -0.66
N VAL A 12 -3.73 -5.37 -1.70
CA VAL A 12 -3.10 -4.14 -2.18
C VAL A 12 -3.95 -2.97 -1.73
N TYR A 13 -3.35 -1.95 -1.12
CA TYR A 13 -4.08 -0.83 -0.53
C TYR A 13 -3.19 0.39 -0.35
N PHE A 14 -3.80 1.59 -0.35
CA PHE A 14 -3.10 2.79 0.03
C PHE A 14 -2.89 2.84 1.54
N TRP A 15 -1.70 3.27 1.93
CA TRP A 15 -1.41 3.71 3.29
C TRP A 15 -1.01 5.17 3.23
N ALA A 16 -1.64 5.99 4.07
CA ALA A 16 -1.35 7.41 4.19
C ALA A 16 -1.19 7.76 5.68
N ASN A 17 -0.61 8.92 5.96
CA ASN A 17 -0.38 9.40 7.32
C ASN A 17 0.55 8.48 8.15
N GLU A 18 1.53 7.85 7.49
CA GLU A 18 2.65 7.17 8.14
C GLU A 18 3.83 8.14 8.20
N ASN A 19 4.07 8.77 9.35
CA ASN A 19 5.23 9.65 9.60
C ASN A 19 5.48 10.74 8.53
N ASP A 20 4.41 11.41 8.07
CA ASP A 20 4.48 12.46 7.03
C ASP A 20 5.04 11.97 5.67
N GLU A 21 5.04 10.66 5.42
CA GLU A 21 5.44 10.11 4.13
C GLU A 21 4.40 10.44 3.04
N PRO A 22 4.84 10.63 1.79
CA PRO A 22 3.92 10.78 0.66
C PRO A 22 3.08 9.51 0.49
N ILE A 23 1.93 9.66 -0.17
CA ILE A 23 1.02 8.54 -0.41
C ILE A 23 1.72 7.40 -1.15
N HIS A 24 1.51 6.18 -0.67
CA HIS A 24 2.19 5.00 -1.19
C HIS A 24 1.28 3.76 -1.09
N VAL A 25 1.72 2.66 -1.70
CA VAL A 25 0.98 1.41 -1.76
C VAL A 25 1.61 0.39 -0.84
N HIS A 26 0.79 -0.25 0.00
CA HIS A 26 1.17 -1.41 0.79
C HIS A 26 0.61 -2.70 0.19
N VAL A 27 1.42 -3.76 0.25
CA VAL A 27 1.02 -5.12 -0.11
C VAL A 27 1.25 -6.05 1.07
N ALA A 28 0.18 -6.68 1.55
CA ALA A 28 0.20 -7.56 2.71
C ALA A 28 -0.60 -8.85 2.46
N ARG A 29 -0.24 -9.95 3.10
CA ARG A 29 -0.98 -11.21 2.98
C ARG A 29 -2.23 -11.18 3.87
N GLY A 30 -3.40 -11.37 3.27
CA GLY A 30 -4.69 -11.48 3.96
C GLY A 30 -5.26 -10.15 4.50
N ARG A 31 -4.52 -9.45 5.37
CA ARG A 31 -4.95 -8.23 6.07
C ARG A 31 -3.86 -7.14 6.05
N GLN A 32 -4.26 -5.91 6.33
CA GLN A 32 -3.34 -4.77 6.47
C GLN A 32 -2.35 -5.02 7.62
N SER A 33 -1.08 -4.67 7.40
CA SER A 33 0.00 -4.86 8.37
C SER A 33 0.95 -3.66 8.33
N PRO A 34 1.48 -3.21 9.48
CA PRO A 34 2.57 -2.23 9.52
C PRO A 34 3.87 -2.76 8.89
N SER A 35 4.05 -4.09 8.83
CA SER A 35 5.21 -4.73 8.20
C SER A 35 4.93 -5.18 6.76
N ALA A 36 3.98 -4.52 6.09
CA ALA A 36 3.67 -4.78 4.68
C ALA A 36 4.84 -4.36 3.77
N ALA A 37 4.90 -4.93 2.56
CA ALA A 37 5.81 -4.42 1.54
C ALA A 37 5.31 -3.04 1.07
N LYS A 38 6.21 -2.06 0.98
CA LYS A 38 5.92 -0.68 0.61
C LYS A 38 6.42 -0.38 -0.81
N PHE A 39 5.57 0.28 -1.60
CA PHE A 39 5.84 0.71 -2.97
C PHE A 39 5.54 2.20 -3.11
N TRP A 40 6.49 2.98 -3.61
CA TRP A 40 6.35 4.42 -3.78
C TRP A 40 5.64 4.76 -5.07
N ILE A 41 4.82 5.80 -5.04
CA ILE A 41 4.24 6.39 -6.24
C ILE A 41 5.11 7.58 -6.62
N LEU A 42 5.69 7.54 -7.82
CA LEU A 42 6.51 8.61 -8.34
C LEU A 42 5.63 9.77 -8.84
N GLU A 43 6.23 10.96 -8.97
CA GLU A 43 5.51 12.17 -9.40
C GLU A 43 4.84 12.02 -10.79
N ASN A 44 5.42 11.17 -11.65
CA ASN A 44 4.86 10.85 -12.97
C ASN A 44 3.75 9.77 -12.95
N GLY A 45 3.43 9.23 -11.77
CA GLY A 45 2.39 8.20 -11.59
C GLY A 45 2.88 6.76 -11.64
N ASP A 46 4.18 6.51 -11.80
CA ASP A 46 4.75 5.15 -11.77
C ASP A 46 4.85 4.57 -10.36
N VAL A 47 4.92 3.24 -10.25
CA VAL A 47 5.02 2.47 -8.98
C VAL A 47 6.15 1.45 -9.03
#